data_AF-A0AAU0WY32-F1
#
_entry.id   AF-A0AAU0WY32-F1
#
_cell.length_a   1.000
_cell.length_b   1.000
_cell.length_c   1.000
_cell.angle_alpha   90.00
_cell.angle_beta   90.00
_cell.angle_gamma   90.00
#
_symmetry.space_group_name_H-M   'P 1'
#
loop_
_entity.id
_entity.type
_entity.pdbx_description
1 polymer ?
#
loop_
_entity_poly.entity_id
_entity_poly.type
_entity_poly.pdbx_seq_one_letter_code
_entity_poly.pdbx_strand_id
1 'polypeptide(L)'
;MTSRTPRDSRLRLVSPRRQPLAAPTPRPVAARRPAPRPPEGTPPPAELARAARRDLAAAVRVARWADTRIGPGNNMAARDGKGTLSDATALRAADELGLTVDQVRADWDTARLAGLVEVHGASARPGWRLRAWDRDDTAVLRGWVALFDAWSLVHPAPEEVGPAAVAEVVEAMPQLLSFLQLMADRVAAAQLLDLLDQRVTELRTERCEIPYVPPVAHHRPSDEALRAAPADSEPTPPQDTPLRPLLDWSLHGLAAVGALTYDDGHATLTPLGSWAVWVKLEQICVAAQSPAGNIEVSAEDMLRGCARLRPKAARDEYRAWLAARDIGTAVTDLLDAARGEDALLRGLAFEALRVVGAPAEPEVRRAADDPHLRPYVLLWLAEYEGADPEDVHTVLSREEATWLWVDTAAAVADHGEAPLLVRHLEAAVQPTVPALIEEVRAVGHPRTVQVLVALAAAHPDPALAKAVRRAAFQVHTGGV
;
A
#
# COMPACT_ATOMS: atom_id res chain seq x y z
N MET A 1 61.03 -4.20 29.69
CA MET A 1 60.81 -4.09 28.24
C MET A 1 60.35 -5.46 27.78
N THR A 2 59.09 -5.71 27.45
CA THR A 2 58.38 -5.25 26.25
C THR A 2 56.87 -5.15 26.51
N SER A 3 56.30 -3.96 26.34
CA SER A 3 54.85 -3.75 26.29
C SER A 3 54.32 -4.20 24.93
N ARG A 4 53.37 -5.14 24.92
CA ARG A 4 52.57 -5.52 23.75
C ARG A 4 51.19 -4.90 23.91
N THR A 5 51.04 -3.65 23.46
CA THR A 5 49.73 -3.03 23.27
C THR A 5 49.05 -3.70 22.06
N PRO A 6 47.83 -4.25 22.18
CA PRO A 6 47.07 -4.67 21.01
C PRO A 6 46.76 -3.42 20.17
N ARG A 7 47.01 -3.47 18.86
CA ARG A 7 46.56 -2.41 17.95
C ARG A 7 45.07 -2.61 17.73
N ASP A 8 44.25 -1.72 18.28
CA ASP A 8 42.85 -1.59 17.87
C ASP A 8 42.81 -1.12 16.41
N SER A 9 42.42 -2.04 15.52
CA SER A 9 42.17 -1.74 14.12
C SER A 9 40.90 -0.91 14.02
N ARG A 10 41.07 0.42 13.91
CA ARG A 10 39.98 1.36 13.59
C ARG A 10 39.36 0.99 12.23
N LEU A 11 38.04 1.01 12.12
CA LEU A 11 37.35 0.99 10.83
C LEU A 11 37.80 2.23 10.06
N ARG A 12 38.60 2.05 8.99
CA ARG A 12 39.07 3.16 8.17
C ARG A 12 38.03 3.45 7.09
N LEU A 13 37.51 4.68 7.08
CA LEU A 13 36.91 5.28 5.89
C LEU A 13 38.01 5.44 4.83
N VAL A 14 38.15 4.48 3.91
CA VAL A 14 39.05 4.57 2.76
C VAL A 14 38.21 4.82 1.52
N SER A 15 38.38 5.99 0.90
CA SER A 15 37.82 6.29 -0.42
C SER A 15 38.39 5.30 -1.47
N PRO A 16 37.57 4.59 -2.26
CA PRO A 16 38.10 3.60 -3.20
C PRO A 16 38.77 4.27 -4.40
N ARG A 17 40.04 3.93 -4.65
CA ARG A 17 40.68 4.09 -5.97
C ARG A 17 39.93 3.23 -6.98
N ARG A 18 39.46 3.84 -8.07
CA ARG A 18 38.84 3.15 -9.21
C ARG A 18 39.86 2.27 -9.92
N GLN A 19 39.66 0.95 -9.85
CA GLN A 19 40.23 -0.02 -10.79
C GLN A 19 39.13 -0.43 -11.77
N PRO A 20 39.38 -0.45 -13.09
CA PRO A 20 38.35 -0.77 -14.08
C PRO A 20 38.08 -2.28 -14.07
N LEU A 21 36.93 -2.67 -13.53
CA LEU A 21 36.37 -4.01 -13.68
C LEU A 21 35.97 -4.22 -15.15
N ALA A 22 36.32 -5.38 -15.71
CA ALA A 22 35.88 -5.81 -17.02
C ALA A 22 34.34 -5.78 -17.10
N ALA A 23 33.82 -5.20 -18.18
CA ALA A 23 32.38 -5.05 -18.38
C ALA A 23 31.69 -6.42 -18.37
N PRO A 24 30.66 -6.64 -17.54
CA PRO A 24 29.86 -7.84 -17.62
C PRO A 24 29.19 -7.90 -18.99
N THR A 25 29.26 -9.07 -19.62
CA THR A 25 28.54 -9.35 -20.87
C THR A 25 27.04 -9.15 -20.64
N PRO A 26 26.35 -8.35 -21.46
CA PRO A 26 24.92 -8.14 -21.29
C PRO A 26 24.19 -9.45 -21.58
N ARG A 27 23.56 -10.02 -20.54
CA ARG A 27 22.50 -11.01 -20.74
C ARG A 27 21.36 -10.32 -21.51
N PRO A 28 20.68 -11.05 -22.42
CA PRO A 28 19.60 -10.46 -23.21
C PRO A 28 18.52 -9.93 -22.25
N VAL A 29 18.36 -8.61 -22.24
CA VAL A 29 17.24 -7.94 -21.60
C VAL A 29 16.00 -8.53 -22.24
N ALA A 30 15.16 -9.24 -21.49
CA ALA A 30 13.83 -9.61 -21.94
C ALA A 30 13.21 -8.34 -22.55
N ALA A 31 12.91 -8.40 -23.85
CA ALA A 31 12.53 -7.23 -24.62
C ALA A 31 11.44 -6.48 -23.84
N ARG A 32 11.75 -5.25 -23.40
CA ARG A 32 10.76 -4.38 -22.75
C ARG A 32 9.59 -4.29 -23.72
N ARG A 33 8.48 -4.96 -23.38
CA ARG A 33 7.23 -4.80 -24.12
C ARG A 33 6.95 -3.29 -24.13
N PRO A 34 6.69 -2.67 -25.29
CA PRO A 34 6.31 -1.27 -25.33
C PRO A 34 5.16 -1.05 -24.37
N ALA A 35 5.15 0.09 -23.68
CA ALA A 35 4.02 0.46 -22.84
C ALA A 35 2.73 0.30 -23.67
N PRO A 36 1.70 -0.40 -23.14
CA PRO A 36 0.41 -0.51 -23.78
C PRO A 36 -0.04 0.86 -24.26
N ARG A 37 -0.46 0.94 -25.51
CA ARG A 37 -1.03 2.18 -26.05
C ARG A 37 -2.48 2.26 -25.60
N PRO A 38 -2.96 3.46 -25.23
CA PRO A 38 -4.37 3.65 -24.99
C PRO A 38 -5.20 3.29 -26.24
N PRO A 39 -6.49 2.99 -26.08
CA PRO A 39 -7.38 2.65 -27.18
C PRO A 39 -7.33 3.72 -28.27
N GLU A 40 -7.50 3.30 -29.52
CA GLU A 40 -7.55 4.21 -30.65
C GLU A 40 -8.63 5.27 -30.43
N GLY A 41 -8.29 6.55 -30.67
CA GLY A 41 -9.19 7.68 -30.40
C GLY A 41 -9.13 8.25 -28.98
N THR A 42 -8.32 7.68 -28.07
CA THR A 42 -8.13 8.30 -26.74
C THR A 42 -7.48 9.68 -26.88
N PRO A 43 -8.10 10.76 -26.36
CA PRO A 43 -7.52 12.10 -26.44
C PRO A 43 -6.16 12.20 -25.75
N PRO A 44 -5.30 13.15 -26.16
CA PRO A 44 -4.03 13.36 -25.50
C PRO A 44 -4.22 13.75 -24.02
N PRO A 45 -3.27 13.44 -23.12
CA PRO A 45 -3.41 13.68 -21.69
C PRO A 45 -3.81 15.11 -21.30
N ALA A 46 -3.36 16.13 -22.05
CA ALA A 46 -3.71 17.52 -21.80
C ALA A 46 -5.19 17.84 -22.05
N GLU A 47 -5.83 17.15 -23.00
CA GLU A 47 -7.28 17.29 -23.26
C GLU A 47 -8.11 16.58 -22.20
N LEU A 48 -7.69 15.39 -21.79
CA LEU A 48 -8.28 14.66 -20.66
C LEU A 48 -8.18 15.47 -19.36
N ALA A 49 -7.01 16.05 -19.09
CA ALA A 49 -6.82 16.92 -17.93
C ALA A 49 -7.69 18.17 -18.01
N ARG A 50 -7.89 18.75 -19.19
CA ARG A 50 -8.83 19.88 -19.38
C ARG A 50 -10.28 19.49 -19.09
N ALA A 51 -10.69 18.27 -19.44
CA ALA A 51 -12.00 17.74 -19.05
C ALA A 51 -12.11 17.57 -17.53
N ALA A 52 -11.16 16.87 -16.91
CA ALA A 52 -11.11 16.69 -15.46
C ALA A 52 -11.12 18.02 -14.69
N ARG A 53 -10.46 19.07 -15.22
CA ARG A 53 -10.50 20.42 -14.65
C ARG A 53 -11.88 21.05 -14.65
N ARG A 54 -12.67 20.81 -15.69
CA ARG A 54 -14.05 21.30 -15.76
C ARG A 54 -14.92 20.59 -14.73
N ASP A 55 -14.80 19.27 -14.66
CA ASP A 55 -15.59 18.44 -13.73
C ASP A 55 -15.29 18.78 -12.26
N LEU A 56 -14.02 19.02 -11.93
CA LEU A 56 -13.58 19.36 -10.56
C LEU A 56 -13.59 20.87 -10.26
N ALA A 57 -14.03 21.73 -11.17
CA ALA A 57 -13.91 23.19 -11.01
C ALA A 57 -14.58 23.72 -9.74
N ALA A 58 -15.76 23.17 -9.42
CA ALA A 58 -16.55 23.57 -8.26
C ALA A 58 -15.85 23.16 -6.93
N ALA A 59 -15.37 21.91 -6.86
CA ALA A 59 -14.57 21.40 -5.75
C ALA A 59 -13.27 22.20 -5.54
N VAL A 60 -12.55 22.56 -6.61
CA VAL A 60 -11.33 23.38 -6.52
C VAL A 60 -11.61 24.76 -5.96
N ARG A 61 -12.75 25.37 -6.32
CA ARG A 61 -13.16 26.67 -5.79
C ARG A 61 -13.37 26.60 -4.27
N VAL A 62 -14.07 25.57 -3.77
CA VAL A 62 -14.24 25.36 -2.32
C VAL A 62 -12.91 25.03 -1.64
N ALA A 63 -12.06 24.21 -2.26
CA ALA A 63 -10.74 23.87 -1.71
C ALA A 63 -9.80 25.09 -1.58
N ARG A 64 -9.77 25.97 -2.60
CA ARG A 64 -9.01 27.23 -2.56
C ARG A 64 -9.56 28.19 -1.52
N TRP A 65 -10.89 28.29 -1.39
CA TRP A 65 -11.51 29.06 -0.32
C TRP A 65 -11.07 28.55 1.06
N ALA A 66 -11.11 27.24 1.27
CA ALA A 66 -10.69 26.62 2.52
C ALA A 66 -9.20 26.87 2.82
N ASP A 67 -8.33 26.76 1.84
CA ASP A 67 -6.90 27.09 1.99
C ASP A 67 -6.69 28.52 2.50
N THR A 68 -7.43 29.49 1.94
CA THR A 68 -7.31 30.90 2.35
C THR A 68 -7.94 31.23 3.71
N ARG A 69 -8.98 30.50 4.16
CA ARG A 69 -9.77 30.85 5.35
C ARG A 69 -9.60 29.91 6.55
N ILE A 70 -9.25 28.65 6.31
CA ILE A 70 -9.18 27.54 7.29
C ILE A 70 -7.71 27.11 7.57
N GLY A 71 -6.73 27.74 6.92
CA GLY A 71 -5.30 27.44 7.08
C GLY A 71 -4.79 27.39 8.54
N PRO A 72 -3.60 26.78 8.76
CA PRO A 72 -3.07 26.47 10.09
C PRO A 72 -3.03 27.70 11.00
N GLY A 73 -3.82 27.67 12.07
CA GLY A 73 -3.98 28.77 13.05
C GLY A 73 -5.42 29.22 13.27
N ASN A 74 -6.33 28.95 12.33
CA ASN A 74 -7.76 29.20 12.49
C ASN A 74 -8.49 27.92 12.92
N ASN A 75 -8.87 27.86 14.19
CA ASN A 75 -9.46 26.70 14.87
C ASN A 75 -10.92 26.45 14.42
N MET A 76 -11.13 26.11 13.15
CA MET A 76 -12.45 26.03 12.51
C MET A 76 -12.53 24.87 11.50
N ALA A 77 -12.37 23.61 11.91
CA ALA A 77 -12.81 22.48 11.09
C ALA A 77 -13.26 21.23 11.88
N ALA A 78 -14.19 20.48 11.26
CA ALA A 78 -14.78 19.18 11.60
C ALA A 78 -15.33 18.96 13.02
N ARG A 79 -16.66 18.83 13.15
CA ARG A 79 -17.35 18.52 14.43
C ARG A 79 -17.11 17.10 14.94
N ASP A 80 -16.68 16.18 14.08
CA ASP A 80 -16.74 14.74 14.32
C ASP A 80 -15.43 13.99 14.00
N GLY A 81 -14.36 14.69 13.60
CA GLY A 81 -13.11 14.06 13.15
C GLY A 81 -13.25 13.28 11.83
N LYS A 82 -14.42 13.33 11.16
CA LYS A 82 -14.69 12.65 9.88
C LYS A 82 -14.45 13.54 8.66
N GLY A 83 -14.00 14.78 8.88
CA GLY A 83 -13.65 15.72 7.80
C GLY A 83 -14.81 16.40 7.11
N THR A 84 -15.99 16.46 7.74
CA THR A 84 -17.14 17.23 7.27
C THR A 84 -17.03 18.71 7.66
N LEU A 85 -17.59 19.62 6.84
CA LEU A 85 -17.66 21.04 7.19
C LEU A 85 -18.66 21.27 8.33
N SER A 86 -18.27 22.09 9.32
CA SER A 86 -19.21 22.55 10.35
C SER A 86 -20.33 23.41 9.73
N ASP A 87 -21.52 23.43 10.34
CA ASP A 87 -22.64 24.26 9.85
C ASP A 87 -22.24 25.74 9.69
N ALA A 88 -21.49 26.28 10.67
CA ALA A 88 -21.02 27.65 10.64
C ALA A 88 -20.02 27.90 9.50
N THR A 89 -19.13 26.95 9.24
CA THR A 89 -18.16 27.02 8.14
C THR A 89 -18.87 26.92 6.79
N ALA A 90 -19.84 26.02 6.65
CA ALA A 90 -20.60 25.82 5.42
C ALA A 90 -21.47 27.03 5.09
N LEU A 91 -22.14 27.64 6.08
CA LEU A 91 -22.89 28.89 5.90
C LEU A 91 -22.01 30.05 5.45
N ARG A 92 -20.81 30.19 6.03
CA ARG A 92 -19.86 31.24 5.62
C ARG A 92 -19.34 31.02 4.21
N ALA A 93 -18.97 29.79 3.87
CA ALA A 93 -18.55 29.43 2.52
C ALA A 93 -19.67 29.71 1.50
N ALA A 94 -20.91 29.37 1.83
CA ALA A 94 -22.08 29.62 0.99
C ALA A 94 -22.26 31.12 0.69
N ASP A 95 -22.19 31.95 1.73
CA ASP A 95 -22.29 33.41 1.61
C ASP A 95 -21.13 34.00 0.77
N GLU A 96 -19.88 33.61 1.07
CA GLU A 96 -18.70 34.17 0.40
C GLU A 96 -18.51 33.67 -1.04
N LEU A 97 -18.95 32.45 -1.36
CA LEU A 97 -18.85 31.86 -2.70
C LEU A 97 -20.10 32.07 -3.54
N GLY A 98 -21.19 32.59 -2.97
CA GLY A 98 -22.47 32.74 -3.66
C GLY A 98 -23.11 31.40 -4.04
N LEU A 99 -22.97 30.39 -3.16
CA LEU A 99 -23.48 29.02 -3.35
C LEU A 99 -24.53 28.69 -2.29
N THR A 100 -25.32 27.65 -2.49
CA THR A 100 -26.13 27.09 -1.40
C THR A 100 -25.25 26.29 -0.43
N VAL A 101 -25.70 26.12 0.80
CA VAL A 101 -25.00 25.28 1.80
C VAL A 101 -24.81 23.85 1.30
N ASP A 102 -25.81 23.31 0.60
CA ASP A 102 -25.76 21.96 0.05
C ASP A 102 -24.73 21.84 -1.09
N GLN A 103 -24.65 22.86 -1.97
CA GLN A 103 -23.62 22.92 -3.01
C GLN A 103 -22.21 22.96 -2.40
N VAL A 104 -22.01 23.77 -1.36
CA VAL A 104 -20.71 23.84 -0.65
C VAL A 104 -20.34 22.48 -0.05
N ARG A 105 -21.30 21.79 0.57
CA ARG A 105 -21.06 20.47 1.16
C ARG A 105 -20.70 19.43 0.10
N ALA A 106 -21.45 19.38 -0.99
CA ALA A 106 -21.18 18.47 -2.10
C ALA A 106 -19.82 18.75 -2.77
N ASP A 107 -19.49 20.02 -3.01
CA ASP A 107 -18.19 20.43 -3.57
C ASP A 107 -17.04 20.13 -2.60
N TRP A 108 -17.26 20.28 -1.29
CA TRP A 108 -16.29 19.92 -0.25
C TRP A 108 -16.01 18.42 -0.21
N ASP A 109 -17.05 17.59 -0.23
CA ASP A 109 -16.89 16.14 -0.23
C ASP A 109 -16.20 15.66 -1.50
N THR A 110 -16.55 16.26 -2.65
CA THR A 110 -15.86 16.06 -3.92
C THR A 110 -14.37 16.45 -3.82
N ALA A 111 -14.06 17.59 -3.19
CA ALA A 111 -12.68 18.04 -2.98
C ALA A 111 -11.88 17.08 -2.09
N ARG A 112 -12.52 16.53 -1.04
CA ARG A 112 -11.91 15.54 -0.14
C ARG A 112 -11.64 14.23 -0.88
N LEU A 113 -12.62 13.70 -1.59
CA LEU A 113 -12.51 12.44 -2.33
C LEU A 113 -11.52 12.53 -3.51
N ALA A 114 -11.46 13.68 -4.18
CA ALA A 114 -10.44 13.95 -5.21
C ALA A 114 -9.04 14.24 -4.64
N GLY A 115 -8.88 14.31 -3.31
CA GLY A 115 -7.61 14.60 -2.63
C GLY A 115 -7.09 16.02 -2.90
N LEU A 116 -7.99 16.97 -3.13
CA LEU A 116 -7.71 18.41 -3.20
C LEU A 116 -7.60 19.04 -1.81
N VAL A 117 -8.21 18.40 -0.81
CA VAL A 117 -8.14 18.77 0.61
C VAL A 117 -7.72 17.55 1.42
N GLU A 118 -6.80 17.75 2.35
CA GLU A 118 -6.37 16.74 3.32
C GLU A 118 -6.90 17.11 4.70
N VAL A 119 -7.72 16.24 5.30
CA VAL A 119 -8.26 16.42 6.64
C VAL A 119 -7.39 15.65 7.63
N HIS A 120 -6.91 16.35 8.66
CA HIS A 120 -6.15 15.78 9.78
C HIS A 120 -6.85 16.16 11.08
N GLY A 121 -7.61 15.22 11.65
CA GLY A 121 -8.43 15.45 12.84
C GLY A 121 -9.43 16.61 12.62
N ALA A 122 -9.29 17.67 13.40
CA ALA A 122 -10.11 18.88 13.33
C ALA A 122 -9.52 19.97 12.40
N SER A 123 -8.54 19.64 11.57
CA SER A 123 -7.90 20.61 10.66
C SER A 123 -8.00 20.14 9.20
N ALA A 124 -8.12 21.09 8.27
CA ALA A 124 -8.09 20.83 6.85
C ALA A 124 -6.96 21.64 6.20
N ARG A 125 -6.21 21.02 5.30
CA ARG A 125 -5.08 21.62 4.58
C ARG A 125 -5.25 21.42 3.08
N PRO A 126 -4.66 22.29 2.24
CA PRO A 126 -4.62 22.04 0.81
C PRO A 126 -3.91 20.70 0.56
N GLY A 127 -4.51 19.83 -0.24
CA GLY A 127 -3.87 18.60 -0.69
C GLY A 127 -2.76 18.90 -1.69
N TRP A 128 -1.81 17.98 -1.85
CA TRP A 128 -0.72 18.17 -2.83
C TRP A 128 -1.23 18.35 -4.28
N ARG A 129 -2.39 17.75 -4.61
CA ARG A 129 -3.04 17.90 -5.93
C ARG A 129 -3.54 19.32 -6.17
N LEU A 130 -4.03 19.99 -5.12
CA LEU A 130 -4.41 21.40 -5.21
C LEU A 130 -3.19 22.30 -5.45
N ARG A 131 -2.07 22.04 -4.76
CA ARG A 131 -0.79 22.76 -4.96
C ARG A 131 -0.19 22.55 -6.36
N ALA A 132 -0.46 21.41 -6.97
CA ALA A 132 0.01 21.07 -8.31
C ALA A 132 -1.00 21.42 -9.41
N TRP A 133 -2.20 21.90 -9.04
CA TRP A 133 -3.36 22.00 -9.92
C TRP A 133 -3.00 22.68 -11.24
N ASP A 134 -2.47 23.90 -11.22
CA ASP A 134 -2.29 24.69 -12.45
C ASP A 134 -1.12 24.23 -13.34
N ARG A 135 -0.24 23.34 -12.86
CA ARG A 135 1.03 22.98 -13.53
C ARG A 135 1.21 21.50 -13.86
N ASP A 136 0.39 20.62 -13.29
CA ASP A 136 0.57 19.17 -13.40
C ASP A 136 -0.75 18.48 -13.80
N ASP A 137 -0.84 18.14 -15.08
CA ASP A 137 -1.99 17.42 -15.64
C ASP A 137 -2.12 16.00 -15.08
N THR A 138 -1.02 15.36 -14.67
CA THR A 138 -1.05 14.02 -14.05
C THR A 138 -1.68 14.10 -12.66
N ALA A 139 -1.38 15.15 -11.90
CA ALA A 139 -1.99 15.37 -10.59
C ALA A 139 -3.51 15.55 -10.69
N VAL A 140 -3.97 16.30 -11.70
CA VAL A 140 -5.40 16.50 -11.99
C VAL A 140 -6.10 15.20 -12.36
N LEU A 141 -5.53 14.45 -13.32
CA LEU A 141 -6.09 13.18 -13.74
C LEU A 141 -6.18 12.19 -12.57
N ARG A 142 -5.15 12.14 -11.70
CA ARG A 142 -5.18 11.33 -10.48
C ARG A 142 -6.23 11.77 -9.46
N GLY A 143 -6.55 13.06 -9.40
CA GLY A 143 -7.62 13.57 -8.55
C GLY A 143 -9.00 13.15 -9.06
N TRP A 144 -9.21 13.26 -10.38
CA TRP A 144 -10.46 12.81 -11.01
C TRP A 144 -10.64 11.29 -10.91
N VAL A 145 -9.59 10.48 -11.10
CA VAL A 145 -9.68 9.01 -10.92
C VAL A 145 -10.05 8.64 -9.49
N ALA A 146 -9.56 9.38 -8.49
CA ALA A 146 -9.94 9.16 -7.09
C ALA A 146 -11.43 9.47 -6.85
N LEU A 147 -11.97 10.52 -7.49
CA LEU A 147 -13.39 10.82 -7.46
C LEU A 147 -14.22 9.74 -8.17
N PHE A 148 -13.77 9.29 -9.34
CA PHE A 148 -14.38 8.21 -10.10
C PHE A 148 -14.47 6.92 -9.27
N ASP A 149 -13.42 6.56 -8.54
CA ASP A 149 -13.40 5.39 -7.67
C ASP A 149 -14.34 5.53 -6.47
N ALA A 150 -14.63 6.77 -6.07
CA ALA A 150 -15.51 7.12 -4.96
C ALA A 150 -16.92 7.55 -5.42
N TRP A 151 -17.34 7.24 -6.66
CA TRP A 151 -18.61 7.72 -7.23
C TRP A 151 -19.82 7.42 -6.33
N SER A 152 -19.84 6.26 -5.67
CA SER A 152 -20.93 5.83 -4.77
C SER A 152 -20.96 6.58 -3.44
N LEU A 153 -19.87 7.26 -3.07
CA LEU A 153 -19.80 8.14 -1.91
C LEU A 153 -20.24 9.57 -2.24
N VAL A 154 -20.00 10.01 -3.47
CA VAL A 154 -20.46 11.33 -3.99
C VAL A 154 -21.95 11.30 -4.27
N HIS A 155 -22.44 10.17 -4.78
CA HIS A 155 -23.83 9.94 -5.13
C HIS A 155 -24.39 8.78 -4.30
N PRO A 156 -24.75 9.00 -3.03
CA PRO A 156 -25.15 7.93 -2.12
C PRO A 156 -26.39 7.18 -2.63
N ALA A 157 -26.47 5.89 -2.28
CA ALA A 157 -27.62 5.06 -2.60
C ALA A 157 -28.87 5.52 -1.84
N PRO A 158 -30.09 5.24 -2.34
CA PRO A 158 -31.32 5.49 -1.60
C PRO A 158 -31.31 4.77 -0.24
N GLU A 159 -31.77 5.45 0.82
CA GLU A 159 -31.72 4.94 2.21
C GLU A 159 -32.54 3.65 2.41
N GLU A 160 -33.51 3.40 1.52
CA GLU A 160 -34.39 2.24 1.56
C GLU A 160 -33.68 0.94 1.11
N VAL A 161 -32.50 1.05 0.50
CA VAL A 161 -31.73 -0.10 0.02
C VAL A 161 -30.77 -0.58 1.12
N GLY A 162 -30.83 -1.88 1.42
CA GLY A 162 -29.89 -2.51 2.35
C GLY A 162 -28.43 -2.37 1.90
N PRO A 163 -27.48 -2.09 2.81
CA PRO A 163 -26.05 -1.90 2.48
C PRO A 163 -25.40 -3.06 1.72
N ALA A 164 -25.86 -4.30 1.94
CA ALA A 164 -25.36 -5.48 1.25
C ALA A 164 -25.64 -5.43 -0.27
N ALA A 165 -26.85 -5.03 -0.67
CA ALA A 165 -27.21 -4.91 -2.08
C ALA A 165 -26.44 -3.77 -2.77
N VAL A 166 -26.23 -2.65 -2.05
CA VAL A 166 -25.37 -1.55 -2.53
C VAL A 166 -23.94 -2.03 -2.76
N ALA A 167 -23.37 -2.77 -1.82
CA ALA A 167 -22.01 -3.31 -1.93
C ALA A 167 -21.87 -4.28 -3.11
N GLU A 168 -22.83 -5.19 -3.31
CA GLU A 168 -22.86 -6.12 -4.46
C GLU A 168 -22.86 -5.37 -5.80
N VAL A 169 -23.67 -4.31 -5.93
CA VAL A 169 -23.75 -3.52 -7.16
C VAL A 169 -22.48 -2.73 -7.40
N VAL A 170 -21.92 -2.10 -6.36
CA VAL A 170 -20.62 -1.40 -6.45
C VAL A 170 -19.51 -2.36 -6.88
N GLU A 171 -19.49 -3.58 -6.33
CA GLU A 171 -18.53 -4.62 -6.69
C GLU A 171 -18.70 -5.15 -8.13
N ALA A 172 -19.92 -5.12 -8.67
CA ALA A 172 -20.20 -5.51 -10.05
C ALA A 172 -19.83 -4.42 -11.09
N MET A 173 -19.77 -3.14 -10.72
CA MET A 173 -19.55 -2.03 -11.66
C MET A 173 -18.28 -2.14 -12.52
N PRO A 174 -17.12 -2.61 -12.02
CA PRO A 174 -15.93 -2.79 -12.85
C PRO A 174 -16.17 -3.66 -14.10
N GLN A 175 -17.01 -4.69 -14.01
CA GLN A 175 -17.35 -5.55 -15.17
C GLN A 175 -18.23 -4.81 -16.18
N LEU A 176 -19.25 -4.08 -15.71
CA LEU A 176 -20.12 -3.29 -16.58
C LEU A 176 -19.33 -2.19 -17.30
N LEU A 177 -18.43 -1.51 -16.60
CA LEU A 177 -17.55 -0.50 -17.18
C LEU A 177 -16.60 -1.10 -18.23
N SER A 178 -16.08 -2.31 -17.97
CA SER A 178 -15.26 -3.05 -18.93
C SER A 178 -16.05 -3.44 -20.17
N PHE A 179 -17.33 -3.82 -20.01
CA PHE A 179 -18.23 -4.10 -21.13
C PHE A 179 -18.50 -2.85 -21.96
N LEU A 180 -18.81 -1.71 -21.33
CA LEU A 180 -18.96 -0.42 -22.01
C LEU A 180 -17.70 -0.04 -22.80
N GLN A 181 -16.52 -0.27 -22.21
CA GLN A 181 -15.23 -0.02 -22.85
C GLN A 181 -15.01 -0.90 -24.08
N LEU A 182 -15.41 -2.18 -24.01
CA LEU A 182 -15.28 -3.12 -25.12
C LEU A 182 -16.21 -2.79 -26.28
N MET A 183 -17.44 -2.38 -25.97
CA MET A 183 -18.43 -2.02 -26.99
C MET A 183 -18.07 -0.74 -27.74
N ALA A 184 -17.38 0.19 -27.08
CA ALA A 184 -16.93 1.47 -27.65
C ALA A 184 -18.04 2.30 -28.32
N ASP A 185 -19.30 2.08 -27.94
CA ASP A 185 -20.51 2.74 -28.45
C ASP A 185 -21.61 2.77 -27.36
N ARG A 186 -22.78 3.32 -27.67
CA ARG A 186 -23.93 3.41 -26.77
C ARG A 186 -24.47 2.02 -26.42
N VAL A 187 -24.65 1.73 -25.14
CA VAL A 187 -25.17 0.45 -24.64
C VAL A 187 -26.50 0.67 -23.93
N ALA A 188 -27.51 -0.14 -24.25
CA ALA A 188 -28.83 -0.05 -23.64
C ALA A 188 -28.83 -0.49 -22.17
N ALA A 189 -29.57 0.22 -21.31
CA ALA A 189 -29.71 -0.12 -19.89
C ALA A 189 -30.25 -1.53 -19.65
N ALA A 190 -31.06 -2.06 -20.57
CA ALA A 190 -31.54 -3.45 -20.49
C ALA A 190 -30.38 -4.46 -20.58
N GLN A 191 -29.41 -4.26 -21.48
CA GLN A 191 -28.25 -5.14 -21.61
C GLN A 191 -27.33 -5.04 -20.38
N LEU A 192 -27.17 -3.84 -19.83
CA LEU A 192 -26.41 -3.64 -18.59
C LEU A 192 -27.10 -4.26 -17.38
N LEU A 193 -28.44 -4.28 -17.37
CA LEU A 193 -29.21 -4.94 -16.32
C LEU A 193 -29.02 -6.45 -16.36
N ASP A 194 -29.07 -7.05 -17.54
CA ASP A 194 -28.82 -8.50 -17.71
C ASP A 194 -27.41 -8.87 -17.21
N LEU A 195 -26.40 -8.05 -17.54
CA LEU A 195 -25.02 -8.26 -17.08
C LEU A 195 -24.88 -8.07 -15.56
N LEU A 196 -25.58 -7.07 -14.99
CA LEU A 196 -25.59 -6.83 -13.55
C LEU A 196 -26.22 -8.01 -12.79
N ASP A 197 -27.35 -8.50 -13.29
CA ASP A 197 -28.07 -9.66 -12.73
C ASP A 197 -27.17 -10.90 -12.70
N GLN A 198 -26.50 -11.18 -13.83
CA GLN A 198 -25.53 -12.26 -13.91
C GLN A 198 -24.42 -12.09 -12.87
N ARG A 199 -23.77 -10.92 -12.80
CA ARG A 199 -22.62 -10.73 -11.92
C ARG A 199 -22.99 -10.77 -10.44
N VAL A 200 -24.12 -10.18 -10.06
CA VAL A 200 -24.60 -10.24 -8.68
C VAL A 200 -24.90 -11.68 -8.29
N THR A 201 -25.45 -12.49 -9.20
CA THR A 201 -25.68 -13.92 -8.98
C THR A 201 -24.37 -14.69 -8.78
N GLU A 202 -23.34 -14.40 -9.58
CA GLU A 202 -21.99 -14.98 -9.42
C GLU A 202 -21.38 -14.60 -8.06
N LEU A 203 -21.39 -13.32 -7.69
CA LEU A 203 -20.87 -12.85 -6.40
C LEU A 203 -21.54 -13.52 -5.20
N ARG A 204 -22.86 -13.71 -5.27
CA ARG A 204 -23.60 -14.42 -4.23
C ARG A 204 -23.20 -15.89 -4.15
N THR A 205 -22.95 -16.52 -5.29
CA THR A 205 -22.51 -17.92 -5.36
C THR A 205 -21.10 -18.08 -4.79
N GLU A 206 -20.15 -17.24 -5.22
CA GLU A 206 -18.75 -17.21 -4.72
C GLU A 206 -18.70 -17.05 -3.19
N ARG A 207 -19.56 -16.18 -2.62
CA ARG A 207 -19.66 -15.99 -1.16
C ARG A 207 -20.29 -17.18 -0.42
N CYS A 208 -21.17 -17.95 -1.06
CA CYS A 208 -21.73 -19.16 -0.47
C CYS A 208 -20.71 -20.31 -0.39
N GLU A 209 -19.69 -20.30 -1.24
CA GLU A 209 -18.68 -21.35 -1.31
C GLU A 209 -17.57 -21.21 -0.24
N ILE A 210 -17.49 -20.07 0.46
CA ILE A 210 -16.56 -19.88 1.59
C ILE A 210 -17.17 -20.54 2.84
N PRO A 211 -16.66 -21.69 3.32
CA PRO A 211 -17.17 -22.28 4.54
C PRO A 211 -16.78 -21.38 5.71
N TYR A 212 -17.77 -20.83 6.40
CA TYR A 212 -17.54 -20.26 7.72
C TYR A 212 -17.08 -21.39 8.64
N VAL A 213 -15.77 -21.47 8.89
CA VAL A 213 -15.20 -22.30 9.95
C VAL A 213 -15.19 -21.44 11.20
N PRO A 214 -16.14 -21.61 12.14
CA PRO A 214 -16.04 -20.91 13.41
C PRO A 214 -14.71 -21.30 14.09
N PRO A 215 -14.01 -20.36 14.74
CA PRO A 215 -12.81 -20.69 15.47
C PRO A 215 -13.13 -21.77 16.51
N VAL A 216 -12.48 -22.92 16.38
CA VAL A 216 -12.65 -24.04 17.30
C VAL A 216 -12.03 -23.61 18.63
N ALA A 217 -12.87 -23.13 19.54
CA ALA A 217 -12.44 -22.85 20.91
C ALA A 217 -11.99 -24.18 21.54
N HIS A 218 -10.68 -24.33 21.78
CA HIS A 218 -10.15 -25.41 22.60
C HIS A 218 -10.52 -25.19 24.07
N HIS A 219 -11.77 -25.39 24.44
CA HIS A 219 -12.16 -25.59 25.84
C HIS A 219 -13.17 -26.74 25.94
N ARG A 220 -12.82 -27.72 26.77
CA ARG A 220 -13.65 -28.90 27.11
C ARG A 220 -15.04 -28.43 27.59
N PRO A 221 -16.13 -29.08 27.16
CA PRO A 221 -17.45 -28.80 27.74
C PRO A 221 -17.55 -29.45 29.12
N SER A 222 -17.93 -28.66 30.13
CA SER A 222 -18.69 -29.16 31.28
C SER A 222 -20.18 -29.00 30.98
N ASP A 223 -20.94 -30.06 31.26
CA ASP A 223 -22.29 -30.37 30.77
C ASP A 223 -23.45 -29.50 31.32
N GLU A 224 -23.20 -28.25 31.74
CA GLU A 224 -24.22 -27.43 32.42
C GLU A 224 -24.48 -26.03 31.82
N ALA A 225 -23.80 -25.63 30.75
CA ALA A 225 -23.98 -24.29 30.15
C ALA A 225 -24.82 -24.29 28.86
N LEU A 226 -25.52 -25.38 28.53
CA LEU A 226 -26.38 -25.44 27.34
C LEU A 226 -27.80 -24.93 27.62
N ARG A 227 -27.95 -23.82 28.34
CA ARG A 227 -29.22 -23.07 28.43
C ARG A 227 -28.92 -21.57 28.56
N ALA A 228 -29.46 -20.82 27.59
CA ALA A 228 -29.44 -19.36 27.46
C ALA A 228 -28.19 -18.75 26.78
N ALA A 229 -28.14 -18.89 25.45
CA ALA A 229 -27.64 -17.82 24.59
C ALA A 229 -28.81 -17.41 23.66
N PRO A 230 -29.09 -16.12 23.47
CA PRO A 230 -30.07 -15.69 22.47
C PRO A 230 -29.57 -16.14 21.10
N ALA A 231 -30.48 -16.67 20.28
CA ALA A 231 -30.19 -16.99 18.89
C ALA A 231 -29.76 -15.71 18.19
N ASP A 232 -28.45 -15.55 17.96
CA ASP A 232 -27.94 -14.61 16.98
C ASP A 232 -28.62 -14.92 15.65
N SER A 233 -29.16 -13.86 15.06
CA SER A 233 -30.06 -13.90 13.93
C SER A 233 -29.50 -14.73 12.80
N GLU A 234 -30.23 -15.77 12.39
CA GLU A 234 -29.96 -16.47 11.13
C GLU A 234 -29.85 -15.41 10.01
N PRO A 235 -28.83 -15.49 9.13
CA PRO A 235 -28.73 -14.59 7.99
C PRO A 235 -29.99 -14.78 7.15
N THR A 236 -30.84 -13.75 7.16
CA THR A 236 -32.00 -13.69 6.28
C THR A 236 -31.47 -13.79 4.85
N PRO A 237 -31.97 -14.71 4.00
CA PRO A 237 -31.53 -14.79 2.61
C PRO A 237 -31.68 -13.42 1.95
N PRO A 238 -30.73 -12.98 1.11
CA PRO A 238 -30.80 -11.68 0.47
C PRO A 238 -32.13 -11.60 -0.29
N GLN A 239 -33.00 -10.70 0.17
CA GLN A 239 -34.29 -10.44 -0.44
C GLN A 239 -34.10 -10.04 -1.90
N ASP A 240 -35.05 -10.41 -2.76
CA ASP A 240 -35.17 -10.03 -4.18
C ASP A 240 -35.22 -8.50 -4.36
N THR A 241 -34.09 -7.83 -4.11
CA THR A 241 -33.94 -6.39 -4.26
C THR A 241 -33.92 -6.13 -5.76
N PRO A 242 -34.86 -5.32 -6.29
CA PRO A 242 -34.90 -5.06 -7.72
C PRO A 242 -33.60 -4.35 -8.14
N LEU A 243 -32.84 -4.97 -9.05
CA LEU A 243 -31.55 -4.45 -9.50
C LEU A 243 -31.68 -3.24 -10.44
N ARG A 244 -32.84 -3.04 -11.08
CA ARG A 244 -33.04 -1.94 -12.02
C ARG A 244 -32.89 -0.55 -11.37
N PRO A 245 -33.54 -0.23 -10.24
CA PRO A 245 -33.27 1.01 -9.51
C PRO A 245 -31.80 1.20 -9.12
N LEU A 246 -31.10 0.12 -8.78
CA LEU A 246 -29.68 0.18 -8.42
C LEU A 246 -28.76 0.38 -9.62
N LEU A 247 -29.10 -0.20 -10.77
CA LEU A 247 -28.42 0.11 -12.03
C LEU A 247 -28.62 1.58 -12.38
N ASP A 248 -29.86 2.07 -12.35
CA ASP A 248 -30.16 3.47 -12.65
C ASP A 248 -29.40 4.39 -11.68
N TRP A 249 -29.40 4.11 -10.37
CA TRP A 249 -28.58 4.82 -9.39
C TRP A 249 -27.09 4.84 -9.76
N SER A 250 -26.54 3.68 -10.15
CA SER A 250 -25.13 3.55 -10.50
C SER A 250 -24.77 4.34 -11.75
N LEU A 251 -25.60 4.28 -12.78
CA LEU A 251 -25.41 5.04 -14.02
C LEU A 251 -25.50 6.55 -13.78
N HIS A 252 -26.46 7.01 -12.97
CA HIS A 252 -26.54 8.43 -12.59
C HIS A 252 -25.34 8.87 -11.74
N GLY A 253 -24.86 8.03 -10.81
CA GLY A 253 -23.67 8.34 -10.01
C GLY A 253 -22.41 8.44 -10.85
N LEU A 254 -22.20 7.50 -11.78
CA LEU A 254 -21.08 7.55 -12.73
C LEU A 254 -21.20 8.73 -13.71
N ALA A 255 -22.42 9.11 -14.10
CA ALA A 255 -22.65 10.32 -14.89
C ALA A 255 -22.36 11.61 -14.10
N ALA A 256 -22.70 11.64 -12.81
CA ALA A 256 -22.45 12.79 -11.93
C ALA A 256 -20.96 13.10 -11.76
N VAL A 257 -20.09 12.09 -11.81
CA VAL A 257 -18.63 12.26 -11.79
C VAL A 257 -18.00 12.41 -13.19
N GLY A 258 -18.82 12.46 -14.25
CA GLY A 258 -18.37 12.67 -15.62
C GLY A 258 -17.77 11.45 -16.32
N ALA A 259 -17.96 10.23 -15.77
CA ALA A 259 -17.37 9.02 -16.33
C ALA A 259 -18.15 8.48 -17.54
N LEU A 260 -19.46 8.69 -17.57
CA LEU A 260 -20.32 8.30 -18.69
C LEU A 260 -21.44 9.33 -18.92
N THR A 261 -22.06 9.29 -20.08
CA THR A 261 -23.36 9.92 -20.33
C THR A 261 -24.45 8.87 -20.22
N TYR A 262 -25.59 9.22 -19.63
CA TYR A 262 -26.78 8.38 -19.58
C TYR A 262 -27.98 9.16 -20.13
N ASP A 263 -28.37 8.84 -21.36
CA ASP A 263 -29.43 9.53 -22.10
C ASP A 263 -30.28 8.51 -22.87
N ASP A 264 -31.60 8.73 -22.92
CA ASP A 264 -32.56 7.85 -23.61
C ASP A 264 -32.42 6.34 -23.23
N GLY A 265 -32.07 6.07 -21.97
CA GLY A 265 -31.86 4.69 -21.48
C GLY A 265 -30.60 4.02 -22.03
N HIS A 266 -29.64 4.78 -22.55
CA HIS A 266 -28.36 4.29 -23.05
C HIS A 266 -27.20 4.93 -22.29
N ALA A 267 -26.20 4.13 -21.95
CA ALA A 267 -24.96 4.59 -21.32
C ALA A 267 -23.83 4.64 -22.35
N THR A 268 -22.95 5.63 -22.24
CA THR A 268 -21.75 5.75 -23.10
C THR A 268 -20.60 6.33 -22.30
N LEU A 269 -19.44 5.69 -22.31
CA LEU A 269 -18.26 6.22 -21.63
C LEU A 269 -17.86 7.56 -22.24
N THR A 270 -17.58 8.55 -21.40
CA THR A 270 -16.91 9.77 -21.85
C THR A 270 -15.45 9.43 -22.22
N PRO A 271 -14.74 10.28 -22.97
CA PRO A 271 -13.31 10.05 -23.22
C PRO A 271 -12.48 9.91 -21.93
N LEU A 272 -12.88 10.61 -20.86
CA LEU A 272 -12.22 10.55 -19.56
C LEU A 272 -12.54 9.25 -18.81
N GLY A 273 -13.80 8.82 -18.82
CA GLY A 273 -14.20 7.52 -18.27
C GLY A 273 -13.57 6.35 -19.03
N SER A 274 -13.55 6.41 -20.36
CA SER A 274 -12.91 5.39 -21.20
C SER A 274 -11.42 5.28 -20.91
N TRP A 275 -10.72 6.41 -20.81
CA TRP A 275 -9.31 6.43 -20.41
C TRP A 275 -9.11 5.82 -19.01
N ALA A 276 -9.95 6.16 -18.02
CA ALA A 276 -9.82 5.66 -16.66
C ALA A 276 -10.08 4.15 -16.56
N VAL A 277 -11.11 3.66 -17.25
CA VAL A 277 -11.40 2.21 -17.35
C VAL A 277 -10.24 1.50 -18.03
N TRP A 278 -9.69 2.06 -19.12
CA TRP A 278 -8.51 1.49 -19.75
C TRP A 278 -7.29 1.46 -18.83
N VAL A 279 -6.99 2.53 -18.09
CA VAL A 279 -5.87 2.55 -17.12
C VAL A 279 -6.07 1.45 -16.07
N LYS A 280 -7.30 1.22 -15.60
CA LYS A 280 -7.60 0.15 -14.64
C LYS A 280 -7.47 -1.24 -15.27
N LEU A 281 -7.97 -1.44 -16.48
CA LEU A 281 -7.81 -2.68 -17.23
C LEU A 281 -6.33 -2.97 -17.53
N GLU A 282 -5.55 -1.95 -17.87
CA GLU A 282 -4.11 -2.05 -18.05
C GLU A 282 -3.43 -2.42 -16.74
N GLN A 283 -3.79 -1.77 -15.62
CA GLN A 283 -3.27 -2.12 -14.30
C GLN A 283 -3.63 -3.56 -13.93
N ILE A 284 -4.83 -4.03 -14.22
CA ILE A 284 -5.23 -5.42 -14.02
C ILE A 284 -4.43 -6.33 -14.94
N CYS A 285 -4.22 -5.98 -16.20
CA CYS A 285 -3.43 -6.78 -17.15
C CYS A 285 -1.94 -6.82 -16.79
N VAL A 286 -1.38 -5.72 -16.29
CA VAL A 286 0.00 -5.63 -15.77
C VAL A 286 0.10 -6.38 -14.45
N ALA A 287 -0.89 -6.26 -13.57
CA ALA A 287 -0.91 -6.98 -12.31
C ALA A 287 -1.16 -8.48 -12.50
N ALA A 288 -1.93 -8.89 -13.51
CA ALA A 288 -2.12 -10.27 -13.93
C ALA A 288 -0.93 -10.79 -14.76
N GLN A 289 -0.01 -9.91 -15.15
CA GLN A 289 1.27 -10.26 -15.75
C GLN A 289 2.37 -9.94 -14.74
N SER A 290 2.52 -10.79 -13.73
CA SER A 290 3.71 -10.74 -12.89
C SER A 290 4.92 -10.87 -13.81
N PRO A 291 5.83 -9.88 -13.83
CA PRO A 291 7.03 -9.98 -14.65
C PRO A 291 7.84 -11.26 -14.40
N ALA A 292 7.71 -11.86 -13.21
CA ALA A 292 8.42 -13.07 -12.81
C ALA A 292 7.54 -14.35 -12.67
N GLY A 293 6.23 -14.27 -12.90
CA GLY A 293 5.27 -15.37 -12.76
C GLY A 293 4.81 -15.75 -11.34
N ASN A 294 4.99 -14.91 -10.31
CA ASN A 294 4.67 -15.29 -8.91
C ASN A 294 3.24 -14.95 -8.47
N ILE A 295 2.30 -14.61 -9.36
CA ILE A 295 0.93 -14.23 -8.94
C ILE A 295 0.25 -15.34 -8.14
N GLU A 296 0.46 -16.61 -8.48
CA GLU A 296 -0.30 -17.73 -7.90
C GLU A 296 0.40 -18.39 -6.70
N VAL A 297 1.61 -17.94 -6.33
CA VAL A 297 2.39 -18.58 -5.26
C VAL A 297 2.19 -17.93 -3.89
N SER A 298 2.71 -18.58 -2.85
CA SER A 298 2.70 -18.06 -1.48
C SER A 298 3.44 -16.72 -1.36
N ALA A 299 3.16 -15.94 -0.31
CA ALA A 299 3.91 -14.72 -0.03
C ALA A 299 5.42 -15.00 0.07
N GLU A 300 5.80 -16.08 0.76
CA GLU A 300 7.19 -16.48 0.94
C GLU A 300 7.88 -16.77 -0.41
N ASP A 301 7.25 -17.55 -1.28
CA ASP A 301 7.80 -17.89 -2.60
C ASP A 301 7.87 -16.67 -3.52
N MET A 302 6.87 -15.79 -3.45
CA MET A 302 6.88 -14.53 -4.19
C MET A 302 8.04 -13.64 -3.74
N LEU A 303 8.24 -13.46 -2.43
CA LEU A 303 9.34 -12.67 -1.89
C LEU A 303 10.70 -13.27 -2.27
N ARG A 304 10.83 -14.60 -2.22
CA ARG A 304 12.02 -15.33 -2.68
C ARG A 304 12.28 -15.14 -4.17
N GLY A 305 11.23 -15.16 -5.00
CA GLY A 305 11.30 -14.83 -6.42
C GLY A 305 11.77 -13.39 -6.67
N CYS A 306 11.43 -12.47 -5.77
CA CYS A 306 11.82 -11.06 -5.83
C CYS A 306 13.26 -10.77 -5.39
N ALA A 307 13.91 -11.67 -4.64
CA ALA A 307 15.21 -11.45 -4.01
C ALA A 307 16.32 -10.97 -4.97
N ARG A 308 16.28 -11.39 -6.23
CA ARG A 308 17.28 -11.04 -7.26
C ARG A 308 16.83 -9.94 -8.21
N LEU A 309 15.62 -9.40 -8.02
CA LEU A 309 15.07 -8.35 -8.86
C LEU A 309 15.61 -6.98 -8.44
N ARG A 310 15.62 -6.04 -9.40
CA ARG A 310 15.88 -4.64 -9.07
C ARG A 310 14.70 -4.07 -8.29
N PRO A 311 14.89 -3.06 -7.41
CA PRO A 311 13.83 -2.54 -6.55
C PRO A 311 12.53 -2.15 -7.26
N LYS A 312 12.63 -1.55 -8.46
CA LYS A 312 11.42 -1.24 -9.26
C LYS A 312 10.68 -2.51 -9.69
N ALA A 313 11.41 -3.51 -10.19
CA ALA A 313 10.81 -4.75 -10.67
C ALA A 313 10.20 -5.57 -9.53
N ALA A 314 10.85 -5.62 -8.36
CA ALA A 314 10.28 -6.22 -7.16
C ALA A 314 8.99 -5.51 -6.72
N ARG A 315 8.96 -4.17 -6.74
CA ARG A 315 7.73 -3.41 -6.44
C ARG A 315 6.60 -3.68 -7.44
N ASP A 316 6.92 -3.84 -8.71
CA ASP A 316 5.93 -4.19 -9.73
C ASP A 316 5.39 -5.62 -9.49
N GLU A 317 6.24 -6.55 -9.05
CA GLU A 317 5.88 -7.91 -8.65
C GLU A 317 4.97 -7.93 -7.40
N TYR A 318 5.27 -7.14 -6.37
CA TYR A 318 4.41 -7.01 -5.18
C TYR A 318 3.01 -6.54 -5.55
N ARG A 319 2.91 -5.53 -6.42
CA ARG A 319 1.60 -5.04 -6.89
C ARG A 319 0.81 -6.12 -7.64
N ALA A 320 1.49 -6.89 -8.48
CA ALA A 320 0.89 -8.00 -9.21
C ALA A 320 0.33 -9.07 -8.25
N TRP A 321 1.14 -9.49 -7.28
CA TRP A 321 0.73 -10.47 -6.28
C TRP A 321 -0.42 -9.98 -5.39
N LEU A 322 -0.38 -8.72 -4.97
CA LEU A 322 -1.43 -8.08 -4.15
C LEU A 322 -2.76 -7.94 -4.90
N ALA A 323 -2.73 -7.64 -6.20
CA ALA A 323 -3.95 -7.42 -6.98
C ALA A 323 -4.82 -8.68 -7.16
N ALA A 324 -4.24 -9.86 -6.97
CA ALA A 324 -4.93 -11.14 -7.13
C ALA A 324 -5.54 -11.68 -5.83
N ARG A 325 -5.51 -10.91 -4.73
CA ARG A 325 -5.88 -11.38 -3.38
C ARG A 325 -6.64 -10.35 -2.56
N ASP A 326 -7.37 -10.82 -1.55
CA ASP A 326 -7.88 -9.98 -0.48
C ASP A 326 -6.72 -9.32 0.30
N ILE A 327 -6.85 -8.03 0.60
CA ILE A 327 -5.79 -7.24 1.22
C ILE A 327 -5.51 -7.71 2.65
N GLY A 328 -6.54 -8.06 3.43
CA GLY A 328 -6.35 -8.52 4.82
C GLY A 328 -5.58 -9.83 4.88
N THR A 329 -5.95 -10.77 4.01
CA THR A 329 -5.24 -12.04 3.82
C THR A 329 -3.80 -11.81 3.38
N ALA A 330 -3.59 -10.96 2.38
CA ALA A 330 -2.26 -10.64 1.86
C ALA A 330 -1.33 -10.01 2.91
N VAL A 331 -1.85 -9.10 3.75
CA VAL A 331 -1.08 -8.50 4.85
C VAL A 331 -0.70 -9.56 5.89
N THR A 332 -1.61 -10.47 6.22
CA THR A 332 -1.37 -11.58 7.15
C THR A 332 -0.25 -12.48 6.62
N ASP A 333 -0.35 -12.92 5.36
CA ASP A 333 0.65 -13.78 4.72
C ASP A 333 2.04 -13.13 4.64
N LEU A 334 2.10 -11.82 4.36
CA LEU A 334 3.36 -11.07 4.35
C LEU A 334 4.00 -10.98 5.73
N LEU A 335 3.19 -10.75 6.78
CA LEU A 335 3.68 -10.74 8.16
C LEU A 335 4.13 -12.13 8.60
N ASP A 336 3.44 -13.20 8.21
CA ASP A 336 3.86 -14.57 8.49
C ASP A 336 5.17 -14.93 7.78
N ALA A 337 5.31 -14.56 6.50
CA ALA A 337 6.58 -14.69 5.80
C ALA A 337 7.69 -13.88 6.48
N ALA A 338 7.36 -12.70 7.01
CA ALA A 338 8.31 -11.88 7.77
C ALA A 338 8.72 -12.53 9.10
N ARG A 339 7.87 -13.34 9.76
CA ARG A 339 8.20 -14.04 11.01
C ARG A 339 9.17 -15.20 10.82
N GLY A 340 9.27 -15.75 9.61
CA GLY A 340 10.15 -16.85 9.25
C GLY A 340 11.63 -16.60 9.57
N GLU A 341 12.49 -17.61 9.35
CA GLU A 341 13.90 -17.53 9.71
C GLU A 341 14.76 -16.72 8.70
N ASP A 342 14.25 -16.49 7.50
CA ASP A 342 15.01 -15.83 6.42
C ASP A 342 14.99 -14.30 6.58
N ALA A 343 16.13 -13.75 6.99
CA ALA A 343 16.34 -12.33 7.20
C ALA A 343 16.07 -11.48 5.94
N LEU A 344 16.37 -12.02 4.75
CA LEU A 344 16.08 -11.29 3.50
C LEU A 344 14.58 -11.19 3.29
N LEU A 345 13.84 -12.29 3.48
CA LEU A 345 12.39 -12.29 3.30
C LEU A 345 11.70 -11.37 4.30
N ARG A 346 12.21 -11.27 5.55
CA ARG A 346 11.73 -10.32 6.55
C ARG A 346 11.80 -8.88 6.03
N GLY A 347 12.94 -8.45 5.49
CA GLY A 347 13.07 -7.12 4.89
C GLY A 347 12.17 -6.91 3.67
N LEU A 348 12.13 -7.89 2.75
CA LEU A 348 11.30 -7.79 1.55
C LEU A 348 9.79 -7.77 1.85
N ALA A 349 9.34 -8.46 2.88
CA ALA A 349 7.95 -8.42 3.33
C ALA A 349 7.54 -7.00 3.75
N PHE A 350 8.41 -6.27 4.46
CA PHE A 350 8.15 -4.88 4.82
C PHE A 350 8.23 -3.91 3.62
N GLU A 351 9.01 -4.21 2.59
CA GLU A 351 8.92 -3.49 1.30
C GLU A 351 7.57 -3.73 0.61
N ALA A 352 7.05 -4.96 0.64
CA ALA A 352 5.72 -5.27 0.10
C ALA A 352 4.60 -4.61 0.92
N LEU A 353 4.69 -4.58 2.26
CA LEU A 353 3.74 -3.89 3.12
C LEU A 353 3.71 -2.37 2.86
N ARG A 354 4.84 -1.75 2.48
CA ARG A 354 4.85 -0.34 2.01
C ARG A 354 4.06 -0.13 0.72
N VAL A 355 3.98 -1.15 -0.14
CA VAL A 355 3.15 -1.11 -1.36
C VAL A 355 1.66 -1.17 -1.00
N VAL A 356 1.28 -1.91 0.05
CA VAL A 356 -0.09 -1.96 0.57
C VAL A 356 -0.52 -0.60 1.15
N GLY A 357 0.33 0.01 1.99
CA GLY A 357 0.07 1.32 2.59
C GLY A 357 -0.97 1.29 3.71
N ALA A 358 -1.90 2.26 3.72
CA ALA A 358 -2.84 2.49 4.83
C ALA A 358 -3.61 1.25 5.32
N PRO A 359 -4.10 0.34 4.46
CA PRO A 359 -4.80 -0.87 4.91
C PRO A 359 -3.95 -1.81 5.78
N ALA A 360 -2.62 -1.79 5.66
CA ALA A 360 -1.73 -2.65 6.44
C ALA A 360 -1.46 -2.11 7.86
N GLU A 361 -1.72 -0.83 8.10
CA GLU A 361 -1.31 -0.14 9.34
C GLU A 361 -1.79 -0.82 10.64
N PRO A 362 -3.05 -1.29 10.76
CA PRO A 362 -3.52 -1.89 12.01
C PRO A 362 -2.80 -3.20 12.35
N GLU A 363 -2.52 -4.01 11.33
CA GLU A 363 -1.81 -5.29 11.45
C GLU A 363 -0.32 -5.06 11.72
N VAL A 364 0.30 -4.12 11.01
CA VAL A 364 1.71 -3.75 11.21
C VAL A 364 1.94 -3.21 12.62
N ARG A 365 1.05 -2.37 13.14
CA ARG A 365 1.16 -1.88 14.53
C ARG A 365 1.06 -3.02 15.54
N ARG A 366 0.16 -3.99 15.33
CA ARG A 366 0.04 -5.17 16.19
C ARG A 366 1.27 -6.07 16.15
N ALA A 367 1.99 -6.10 15.03
CA ALA A 367 3.25 -6.84 14.91
C ALA A 367 4.41 -6.22 15.74
N ALA A 368 4.26 -5.03 16.33
CA ALA A 368 5.29 -4.40 17.16
C ALA A 368 5.63 -5.17 18.44
N ASP A 369 4.72 -6.07 18.87
CA ASP A 369 4.91 -6.94 20.04
C ASP A 369 5.82 -8.14 19.73
N ASP A 370 6.04 -8.46 18.45
CA ASP A 370 7.00 -9.47 18.03
C ASP A 370 8.41 -8.86 18.01
N PRO A 371 9.34 -9.31 18.87
CA PRO A 371 10.69 -8.75 18.95
C PRO A 371 11.47 -8.86 17.63
N HIS A 372 11.18 -9.86 16.79
CA HIS A 372 11.87 -10.05 15.51
C HIS A 372 11.37 -9.10 14.42
N LEU A 373 10.12 -8.65 14.53
CA LEU A 373 9.53 -7.71 13.56
C LEU A 373 9.65 -6.26 14.03
N ARG A 374 9.76 -6.04 15.34
CA ARG A 374 9.70 -4.71 15.95
C ARG A 374 10.57 -3.65 15.27
N PRO A 375 11.87 -3.87 14.96
CA PRO A 375 12.66 -2.84 14.27
C PRO A 375 12.10 -2.47 12.89
N TYR A 376 11.57 -3.44 12.14
CA TYR A 376 10.95 -3.20 10.85
C TYR A 376 9.61 -2.47 10.96
N VAL A 377 8.81 -2.84 11.96
CA VAL A 377 7.52 -2.16 12.26
C VAL A 377 7.74 -0.69 12.60
N LEU A 378 8.72 -0.37 13.44
CA LEU A 378 9.03 1.00 13.83
C LEU A 378 9.43 1.86 12.63
N LEU A 379 10.28 1.34 11.75
CA LEU A 379 10.66 2.04 10.52
C LEU A 379 9.46 2.22 9.57
N TRP A 380 8.64 1.17 9.40
CA TRP A 380 7.45 1.25 8.56
C TRP A 380 6.45 2.30 9.05
N LEU A 381 6.18 2.33 10.37
CA LEU A 381 5.27 3.31 10.97
C LEU A 381 5.82 4.73 10.87
N ALA A 382 7.11 4.93 11.11
CA ALA A 382 7.74 6.25 10.99
C ALA A 382 7.63 6.80 9.55
N GLU A 383 7.89 5.97 8.53
CA GLU A 383 7.71 6.36 7.13
C GLU A 383 6.24 6.64 6.80
N TYR A 384 5.33 5.78 7.27
CA TYR A 384 3.89 5.93 7.06
C TYR A 384 3.34 7.23 7.67
N GLU A 385 3.85 7.61 8.84
CA GLU A 385 3.51 8.86 9.54
C GLU A 385 4.20 10.10 8.95
N GLY A 386 5.06 9.93 7.95
CA GLY A 386 5.69 11.01 7.20
C GLY A 386 6.98 11.54 7.81
N ALA A 387 7.72 10.72 8.56
CA ALA A 387 9.08 11.05 9.00
C ALA A 387 9.99 11.32 7.79
N ASP A 388 10.98 12.22 7.97
CA ASP A 388 11.99 12.48 6.95
C ASP A 388 12.77 11.18 6.67
N PRO A 389 12.95 10.76 5.40
CA PRO A 389 13.77 9.60 5.05
C PRO A 389 15.18 9.62 5.65
N GLU A 390 15.76 10.80 5.86
CA GLU A 390 17.08 10.94 6.48
C GLU A 390 17.03 10.69 7.99
N ASP A 391 15.90 10.92 8.65
CA ASP A 391 15.75 10.79 10.12
C ASP A 391 15.02 9.52 10.55
N VAL A 392 14.43 8.76 9.62
CA VAL A 392 13.60 7.58 9.94
C VAL A 392 14.30 6.59 10.88
N HIS A 393 15.61 6.40 10.70
CA HIS A 393 16.41 5.47 11.49
C HIS A 393 16.59 5.90 12.96
N THR A 394 16.31 7.17 13.28
CA THR A 394 16.40 7.71 14.65
C THR A 394 15.25 7.24 15.55
N VAL A 395 14.19 6.64 14.97
CA VAL A 395 13.10 6.03 15.73
C VAL A 395 13.55 4.79 16.50
N LEU A 396 14.63 4.14 16.04
CA LEU A 396 15.16 2.92 16.63
C LEU A 396 16.00 3.26 17.86
N SER A 397 15.77 2.53 18.94
CA SER A 397 16.75 2.47 20.03
C SER A 397 18.08 1.89 19.53
N ARG A 398 19.14 2.08 20.32
CA ARG A 398 20.45 1.53 19.98
C ARG A 398 20.46 0.01 19.86
N GLU A 399 19.68 -0.65 20.71
CA GLU A 399 19.52 -2.11 20.71
C GLU A 399 18.79 -2.57 19.44
N GLU A 400 17.68 -1.93 19.08
CA GLU A 400 16.91 -2.25 17.86
C GLU A 400 17.71 -1.99 16.59
N ALA A 401 18.49 -0.89 16.55
CA ALA A 401 19.38 -0.59 15.43
C ALA A 401 20.49 -1.65 15.28
N THR A 402 21.05 -2.13 16.40
CA THR A 402 22.04 -3.23 16.38
C THR A 402 21.40 -4.53 15.94
N TRP A 403 20.18 -4.82 16.40
CA TRP A 403 19.44 -6.03 16.02
C TRP A 403 19.22 -6.06 14.51
N LEU A 404 18.72 -4.96 13.93
CA LEU A 404 18.52 -4.80 12.49
C LEU A 404 19.83 -4.88 11.70
N TRP A 405 20.93 -4.37 12.26
CA TRP A 405 22.25 -4.51 11.65
C TRP A 405 22.69 -5.97 11.54
N VAL A 406 22.44 -6.80 12.57
CA VAL A 406 22.73 -8.24 12.54
C VAL A 406 21.82 -8.96 11.55
N ASP A 407 20.53 -8.63 11.50
CA ASP A 407 19.57 -9.24 10.56
C ASP A 407 19.95 -8.91 9.10
N THR A 408 20.34 -7.67 8.82
CA THR A 408 20.85 -7.26 7.51
C THR A 408 22.13 -8.03 7.14
N ALA A 409 23.04 -8.22 8.10
CA ALA A 409 24.24 -9.03 7.88
C ALA A 409 23.91 -10.49 7.58
N ALA A 410 22.88 -11.06 8.24
CA ALA A 410 22.40 -12.41 7.98
C ALA A 410 21.83 -12.54 6.56
N ALA A 411 21.01 -11.58 6.12
CA ALA A 411 20.49 -11.54 4.75
C ALA A 411 21.61 -11.50 3.70
N VAL A 412 22.65 -10.68 3.93
CA VAL A 412 23.81 -10.61 3.03
C VAL A 412 24.65 -11.88 3.06
N ALA A 413 24.79 -12.52 4.22
CA ALA A 413 25.53 -13.77 4.35
C ALA A 413 24.84 -14.93 3.61
N ASP A 414 23.51 -15.00 3.65
CA ASP A 414 22.74 -16.10 3.05
C ASP A 414 22.47 -15.89 1.55
N HIS A 415 22.25 -14.63 1.12
CA HIS A 415 21.78 -14.33 -0.25
C HIS A 415 22.71 -13.41 -1.06
N GLY A 416 23.66 -12.75 -0.40
CA GLY A 416 24.57 -11.78 -0.99
C GLY A 416 25.94 -12.37 -1.37
N GLU A 417 26.87 -11.47 -1.71
CA GLU A 417 28.26 -11.83 -1.98
C GLU A 417 29.15 -11.43 -0.80
N ALA A 418 30.20 -12.21 -0.53
CA ALA A 418 31.13 -11.96 0.59
C ALA A 418 31.68 -10.52 0.67
N PRO A 419 32.00 -9.81 -0.44
CA PRO A 419 32.43 -8.41 -0.37
C PRO A 419 31.36 -7.44 0.17
N LEU A 420 30.07 -7.74 -0.01
CA LEU A 420 28.98 -6.92 0.55
C LEU A 420 28.92 -7.07 2.06
N LEU A 421 29.19 -8.28 2.58
CA LEU A 421 29.23 -8.52 4.02
C LEU A 421 30.38 -7.76 4.69
N VAL A 422 31.54 -7.68 4.04
CA VAL A 422 32.68 -6.86 4.51
C VAL A 422 32.34 -5.36 4.47
N ARG A 423 31.68 -4.88 3.40
CA ARG A 423 31.23 -3.48 3.35
C ARG A 423 30.22 -3.14 4.43
N HIS A 424 29.30 -4.05 4.73
CA HIS A 424 28.35 -3.90 5.82
C HIS A 424 29.04 -3.79 7.18
N LEU A 425 30.12 -4.55 7.39
CA LEU A 425 31.00 -4.42 8.55
C LEU A 425 31.70 -3.05 8.62
N GLU A 426 32.22 -2.56 7.49
CA GLU A 426 32.89 -1.26 7.42
C GLU A 426 31.93 -0.08 7.67
N ALA A 427 30.65 -0.25 7.35
CA ALA A 427 29.59 0.73 7.57
C ALA A 427 29.02 0.72 9.00
N ALA A 428 29.49 -0.18 9.87
CA ALA A 428 29.00 -0.27 11.24
C ALA A 428 29.27 1.03 12.02
N VAL A 429 28.29 1.44 12.84
CA VAL A 429 28.33 2.71 13.59
C VAL A 429 29.43 2.70 14.67
N GLN A 430 29.85 1.53 15.13
CA GLN A 430 30.85 1.43 16.20
C GLN A 430 32.25 1.81 15.71
N PRO A 431 33.06 2.52 16.53
CA PRO A 431 34.37 3.02 16.10
C PRO A 431 35.42 1.91 15.96
N THR A 432 35.17 0.73 16.55
CA THR A 432 36.10 -0.41 16.53
C THR A 432 35.36 -1.74 16.40
N VAL A 433 36.00 -2.72 15.76
CA VAL A 433 35.46 -4.07 15.60
C VAL A 433 35.24 -4.79 16.95
N PRO A 434 36.11 -4.68 17.97
CA PRO A 434 35.83 -5.25 19.29
C PRO A 434 34.57 -4.67 19.95
N ALA A 435 34.36 -3.35 19.88
CA ALA A 435 33.15 -2.72 20.43
C ALA A 435 31.88 -3.19 19.71
N LEU A 436 31.95 -3.34 18.38
CA LEU A 436 30.86 -3.91 17.59
C LEU A 436 30.57 -5.36 17.98
N ILE A 437 31.60 -6.17 18.15
CA ILE A 437 31.46 -7.57 18.56
C ILE A 437 30.73 -7.66 19.90
N GLU A 438 31.12 -6.87 20.91
CA GLU A 438 30.47 -6.90 22.22
C GLU A 438 28.98 -6.51 22.13
N GLU A 439 28.65 -5.50 21.32
CA GLU A 439 27.27 -5.07 21.13
C GLU A 439 26.43 -6.14 20.40
N VAL A 440 26.98 -6.71 19.32
CA VAL A 440 26.34 -7.80 18.55
C VAL A 440 26.11 -9.04 19.41
N ARG A 441 26.99 -9.32 20.39
CA ARG A 441 26.81 -10.42 21.33
C ARG A 441 25.69 -10.15 22.34
N ALA A 442 25.52 -8.90 22.75
CA ALA A 442 24.54 -8.51 23.76
C ALA A 442 23.10 -8.43 23.22
N VAL A 443 22.92 -8.14 21.93
CA VAL A 443 21.60 -7.88 21.32
C VAL A 443 20.69 -9.11 21.19
N GLY A 444 21.22 -10.32 21.43
CA GLY A 444 20.41 -11.54 21.49
C GLY A 444 19.80 -12.01 20.16
N HIS A 445 20.33 -11.57 19.01
CA HIS A 445 19.78 -11.95 17.70
C HIS A 445 20.01 -13.45 17.40
N PRO A 446 19.01 -14.23 16.91
CA PRO A 446 19.13 -15.67 16.67
C PRO A 446 20.24 -16.06 15.69
N ARG A 447 20.51 -15.21 14.69
CA ARG A 447 21.55 -15.38 13.65
C ARG A 447 22.94 -14.89 14.04
N THR A 448 23.16 -14.46 15.29
CA THR A 448 24.44 -13.84 15.72
C THR A 448 25.65 -14.71 15.42
N VAL A 449 25.59 -16.00 15.76
CA VAL A 449 26.72 -16.92 15.55
C VAL A 449 27.02 -17.09 14.06
N GLN A 450 25.99 -17.28 13.24
CA GLN A 450 26.08 -17.47 11.80
C GLN A 450 26.71 -16.23 11.13
N VAL A 451 26.26 -15.04 11.51
CA VAL A 451 26.79 -13.77 11.01
C VAL A 451 28.27 -13.61 11.38
N LEU A 452 28.65 -13.88 12.63
CA LEU A 452 30.05 -13.79 13.04
C LEU A 452 30.93 -14.80 12.29
N VAL A 453 30.46 -16.03 12.08
CA VAL A 453 31.19 -17.03 11.28
C VAL A 453 31.36 -16.57 9.84
N ALA A 454 30.29 -16.07 9.20
CA ALA A 454 30.33 -15.57 7.84
C ALA A 454 31.26 -14.37 7.69
N LEU A 455 31.21 -13.41 8.62
CA LEU A 455 32.11 -12.26 8.69
C LEU A 455 33.56 -12.71 8.81
N ALA A 456 33.85 -13.67 9.70
CA ALA A 456 35.20 -14.18 9.87
C ALA A 456 35.75 -14.93 8.63
N ALA A 457 34.87 -15.53 7.83
CA ALA A 457 35.23 -16.18 6.58
C ALA A 457 35.49 -15.16 5.46
N ALA A 458 34.73 -14.06 5.44
CA ALA A 458 34.83 -13.02 4.41
C ALA A 458 35.95 -11.98 4.69
N HIS A 459 36.36 -11.78 5.95
CA HIS A 459 37.24 -10.68 6.33
C HIS A 459 38.68 -10.84 5.77
N PRO A 460 39.25 -9.82 5.09
CA PRO A 460 40.57 -9.91 4.47
C PRO A 460 41.75 -9.89 5.47
N ASP A 461 41.58 -9.25 6.64
CA ASP A 461 42.58 -9.26 7.72
C ASP A 461 42.48 -10.55 8.57
N PRO A 462 43.52 -11.41 8.60
CA PRO A 462 43.51 -12.66 9.36
C PRO A 462 43.46 -12.46 10.89
N ALA A 463 43.94 -11.32 11.40
CA ALA A 463 43.89 -11.03 12.83
C ALA A 463 42.46 -10.71 13.27
N LEU A 464 41.75 -9.88 12.51
CA LEU A 464 40.34 -9.58 12.73
C LEU A 464 39.46 -10.81 12.51
N ALA A 465 39.71 -11.58 11.45
CA ALA A 465 39.01 -12.84 11.22
C ALA A 465 39.13 -13.80 12.42
N LYS A 466 40.33 -13.91 13.03
CA LYS A 466 40.54 -14.72 14.24
C LYS A 466 39.76 -14.17 15.45
N ALA A 467 39.72 -12.86 15.63
CA ALA A 467 38.96 -12.23 16.70
C ALA A 467 37.45 -12.50 16.57
N VAL A 468 36.89 -12.34 15.36
CA VAL A 468 35.48 -12.62 15.08
C VAL A 468 35.13 -14.11 15.28
N ARG A 469 36.00 -15.07 14.88
CA ARG A 469 35.76 -16.50 15.19
C ARG A 469 35.73 -16.79 16.68
N ARG A 470 36.61 -16.14 17.45
CA ARG A 470 36.63 -16.30 18.91
C ARG A 470 35.31 -15.81 19.52
N ALA A 471 34.81 -14.67 19.05
CA ALA A 471 33.53 -14.14 19.47
C ALA A 471 32.36 -15.09 19.14
N ALA A 472 32.32 -15.63 17.92
CA ALA A 472 31.33 -16.62 17.52
C ALA A 472 31.32 -17.84 18.46
N PHE A 473 32.51 -18.34 18.81
CA PHE A 473 32.67 -19.46 19.75
C PHE A 473 32.19 -19.11 21.17
N GLN A 474 32.47 -17.90 21.65
CA GLN A 474 32.01 -17.44 22.98
C GLN A 474 30.48 -17.37 23.06
N VAL A 475 29.81 -16.83 22.02
CA VAL A 475 28.34 -16.83 21.94
C VAL A 475 27.79 -18.25 21.91
N HIS A 476 28.36 -19.14 21.09
CA HIS A 476 27.91 -20.52 20.97
C HIS A 476 28.05 -21.32 22.28
N THR A 477 29.04 -20.99 23.10
CA THR A 477 29.31 -21.68 24.38
C THR A 477 28.68 -21.00 25.60
N GLY A 478 27.92 -19.92 25.42
CA GLY A 478 27.27 -19.17 26.50
C GLY A 478 28.23 -18.38 27.39
N GLY A 479 29.49 -18.17 26.96
CA GLY A 479 30.46 -17.39 27.71
C GLY A 479 30.27 -15.90 27.46
N VAL A 480 30.08 -15.11 28.53
CA VAL A 480 30.12 -13.64 28.54
C VAL A 480 31.53 -13.13 28.28
#